data_AF-A0AAV6FU06-F1
#
_entry.id   AF-A0AAV6FU06-F1
#
_cell.length_a   1.000
_cell.length_b   1.000
_cell.length_c   1.000
_cell.angle_alpha   90.00
_cell.angle_beta   90.00
_cell.angle_gamma   90.00
#
_symmetry.space_group_name_H-M   'P 1'
#
loop_
_entity.id
_entity.type
_entity.pdbx_description
1 polymer ?
#
loop_
_entity_poly.entity_id
_entity_poly.type
_entity_poly.pdbx_seq_one_letter_code
_entity_poly.pdbx_strand_id
1 'polypeptide(L)'
;MADERVRGGEAPKPGRLDTGEGDTEPSMLLQKLKNNISKNVQGKVDNILQDVQRFSDNDKLYLYLQLPSGPSAGEKSDASSLNMADQLLTCNWIRSHLEEHADTCLPKQDVYETYKRYCDNLQQRPLSAANFGKIIRDIFPNIKARRLGGRGQSKYPSLQWLLHFIQGHGDIA
;
A
#
# COMPACT_ATOMS: atom_id res chain seq x y z
N MET A 1 -83.64 14.74 -13.13
CA MET A 1 -82.17 14.58 -13.21
C MET A 1 -81.96 13.15 -13.72
N ALA A 2 -82.02 12.93 -15.04
CA ALA A 2 -80.92 13.02 -16.02
C ALA A 2 -79.89 11.88 -15.85
N ASP A 3 -79.92 10.97 -16.83
CA ASP A 3 -78.96 9.90 -17.15
C ASP A 3 -77.76 10.51 -17.88
N GLU A 4 -76.51 10.11 -17.59
CA GLU A 4 -75.43 9.94 -18.59
C GLU A 4 -74.16 9.23 -18.03
N ARG A 5 -73.95 7.97 -18.47
CA ARG A 5 -72.73 7.31 -19.02
C ARG A 5 -71.29 7.40 -18.44
N VAL A 6 -70.69 6.17 -18.37
CA VAL A 6 -69.39 5.70 -18.97
C VAL A 6 -68.09 6.03 -18.20
N ARG A 7 -67.02 5.21 -18.02
CA ARG A 7 -66.24 4.14 -18.72
C ARG A 7 -65.45 3.41 -17.59
N GLY A 8 -65.05 2.13 -17.56
CA GLY A 8 -64.52 1.21 -18.57
C GLY A 8 -63.04 0.87 -18.30
N GLY A 9 -62.70 -0.42 -18.13
CA GLY A 9 -61.34 -1.02 -18.30
C GLY A 9 -60.56 -1.33 -17.01
N GLU A 10 -60.45 -2.58 -16.52
CA GLU A 10 -59.63 -3.74 -16.98
C GLU A 10 -58.27 -3.83 -16.26
N ALA A 11 -58.05 -4.94 -15.53
CA ALA A 11 -56.80 -5.33 -14.87
C ALA A 11 -55.83 -5.96 -15.90
N PRO A 12 -54.49 -6.00 -15.72
CA PRO A 12 -53.90 -7.14 -14.99
C PRO A 12 -52.49 -6.96 -14.33
N LYS A 13 -52.23 -7.81 -13.32
CA LYS A 13 -50.95 -8.44 -12.87
C LYS A 13 -49.68 -7.57 -12.67
N PRO A 14 -49.08 -7.52 -11.46
CA PRO A 14 -47.71 -7.06 -11.30
C PRO A 14 -46.74 -8.12 -11.86
N GLY A 15 -45.97 -7.69 -12.86
CA GLY A 15 -44.99 -8.48 -13.57
C GLY A 15 -43.74 -8.81 -12.74
N ARG A 16 -43.23 -10.02 -13.00
CA ARG A 16 -41.83 -10.35 -13.29
C ARG A 16 -40.80 -9.32 -12.80
N LEU A 17 -40.11 -9.67 -11.71
CA LEU A 17 -38.82 -9.09 -11.35
C LEU A 17 -37.87 -9.30 -12.52
N ASP A 18 -37.65 -8.24 -13.27
CA ASP A 18 -36.61 -8.12 -14.27
C ASP A 18 -35.28 -8.05 -13.51
N THR A 19 -34.54 -9.16 -13.54
CA THR A 19 -33.12 -9.17 -13.19
C THR A 19 -32.42 -8.33 -14.26
N GLY A 20 -32.30 -7.03 -14.00
CA GLY A 20 -31.43 -6.15 -14.76
C GLY A 20 -30.00 -6.62 -14.56
N GLU A 21 -29.54 -7.51 -15.45
CA GLU A 21 -28.12 -7.80 -15.64
C GLU A 21 -27.47 -6.49 -16.09
N GLY A 22 -26.82 -5.82 -15.15
CA GLY A 22 -25.94 -4.70 -15.46
C GLY A 22 -24.83 -5.22 -16.36
N ASP A 23 -24.91 -4.93 -17.65
CA ASP A 23 -23.80 -5.05 -18.58
C ASP A 23 -22.70 -4.11 -18.07
N THR A 24 -21.81 -4.70 -17.26
CA THR A 24 -20.82 -3.96 -16.49
C THR A 24 -19.74 -3.56 -17.49
N GLU A 25 -19.52 -2.26 -17.68
CA GLU A 25 -18.48 -1.68 -18.55
C GLU A 25 -17.15 -2.47 -18.70
N PRO A 26 -16.56 -3.07 -17.63
CA PRO A 26 -15.41 -3.98 -17.72
C PRO A 26 -15.59 -5.18 -18.68
N SER A 27 -16.79 -5.76 -18.78
CA SER A 27 -17.10 -6.87 -19.68
C SER A 27 -17.08 -6.45 -21.14
N MET A 28 -17.56 -5.24 -21.46
CA MET A 28 -17.51 -4.71 -22.82
C MET A 28 -16.07 -4.43 -23.29
N LEU A 29 -15.22 -3.89 -22.41
CA LEU A 29 -13.80 -3.66 -22.70
C LEU A 29 -13.05 -4.98 -22.91
N LEU A 30 -13.30 -5.98 -22.05
CA LEU A 30 -12.72 -7.31 -22.19
C LEU A 30 -13.13 -7.96 -23.51
N GLN A 31 -14.39 -7.80 -23.91
CA GLN A 31 -14.91 -8.34 -25.18
C GLN A 31 -14.29 -7.64 -26.40
N LYS A 32 -14.13 -6.30 -26.36
CA LYS A 32 -13.41 -5.55 -27.40
C LYS A 32 -11.96 -6.00 -27.53
N LEU A 33 -11.26 -6.19 -26.40
CA LEU A 33 -9.87 -6.67 -26.38
C LEU A 33 -9.76 -8.11 -26.89
N LYS A 34 -10.67 -8.99 -26.47
CA LYS A 34 -10.77 -10.37 -26.96
C LYS A 34 -10.89 -10.38 -28.49
N ASN A 35 -11.75 -9.54 -29.06
CA ASN A 35 -11.92 -9.43 -30.51
C ASN A 35 -10.70 -8.90 -31.27
N ASN A 36 -9.76 -8.23 -30.59
CA ASN A 36 -8.56 -7.66 -31.20
C ASN A 36 -7.37 -8.66 -31.29
N ILE A 37 -7.43 -9.77 -30.55
CA ILE A 37 -6.38 -10.80 -30.54
C ILE A 37 -6.79 -12.05 -31.34
N SER A 38 -5.80 -12.79 -31.85
CA SER A 38 -6.03 -13.97 -32.70
C SER A 38 -6.83 -15.07 -31.99
N LYS A 39 -7.68 -15.79 -32.75
CA LYS A 39 -8.50 -16.93 -32.27
C LYS A 39 -7.67 -17.98 -31.53
N ASN A 40 -6.44 -18.23 -31.98
CA ASN A 40 -5.52 -19.15 -31.32
C ASN A 40 -5.13 -18.69 -29.90
N VAL A 41 -4.88 -17.38 -29.73
CA VAL A 41 -4.55 -16.80 -28.42
C VAL A 41 -5.77 -16.80 -27.51
N GLN A 42 -6.94 -16.46 -28.04
CA GLN A 42 -8.20 -16.55 -27.28
C GLN A 42 -8.43 -17.96 -26.73
N GLY A 43 -8.25 -18.99 -27.57
CA GLY A 43 -8.39 -20.39 -27.15
C GLY A 43 -7.39 -20.76 -26.05
N LYS A 44 -6.14 -20.32 -26.14
CA LYS A 44 -5.16 -20.55 -25.07
C LYS A 44 -5.56 -19.89 -23.75
N VAL A 45 -6.04 -18.65 -23.79
CA VAL A 45 -6.51 -17.93 -22.61
C VAL A 45 -7.70 -18.64 -21.96
N ASP A 46 -8.65 -19.12 -22.77
CA ASP A 46 -9.83 -19.84 -22.30
C ASP A 46 -9.46 -21.15 -21.57
N ASN A 47 -8.54 -21.92 -22.15
CA ASN A 47 -8.03 -23.15 -21.52
C ASN A 47 -7.33 -22.84 -20.18
N ILE A 48 -6.49 -21.82 -20.13
CA ILE A 48 -5.82 -21.42 -18.87
C ILE A 48 -6.85 -21.01 -17.82
N LEU A 49 -7.88 -20.24 -18.18
CA LEU A 49 -8.94 -19.84 -17.26
C LEU A 49 -9.71 -21.06 -16.73
N GLN A 50 -10.00 -22.03 -17.59
CA GLN A 50 -10.65 -23.27 -17.20
C GLN A 50 -9.79 -24.06 -16.21
N ASP A 51 -8.48 -24.17 -16.46
CA ASP A 51 -7.56 -24.84 -15.55
C ASP A 51 -7.45 -24.13 -14.19
N VAL A 52 -7.31 -22.80 -14.21
CA VAL A 52 -7.23 -21.99 -12.98
C VAL A 52 -8.52 -22.06 -12.16
N GLN A 53 -9.68 -22.21 -12.79
CA GLN A 53 -10.94 -22.38 -12.07
C GLN A 53 -10.95 -23.66 -11.22
N ARG A 54 -10.22 -24.70 -11.64
CA ARG A 54 -10.12 -25.99 -10.92
C ARG A 54 -9.09 -25.99 -9.79
N PHE A 55 -8.26 -24.95 -9.70
CA PHE A 55 -7.25 -24.82 -8.66
C PHE A 55 -7.88 -24.56 -7.28
N SER A 56 -7.22 -25.06 -6.23
CA SER A 56 -7.54 -24.67 -4.85
C SER A 56 -7.17 -23.21 -4.61
N ASP A 57 -7.70 -22.60 -3.55
CA ASP A 57 -7.39 -21.21 -3.22
C ASP A 57 -5.89 -21.01 -2.95
N ASN A 58 -5.21 -22.00 -2.39
CA ASN A 58 -3.77 -21.97 -2.17
C ASN A 58 -2.98 -22.04 -3.50
N ASP A 59 -3.41 -22.87 -4.44
CA ASP A 59 -2.75 -22.98 -5.75
C ASP A 59 -2.95 -21.70 -6.58
N LYS A 60 -4.14 -21.10 -6.50
CA LYS A 60 -4.42 -19.77 -7.09
C LYS A 60 -3.50 -18.72 -6.48
N LEU A 61 -3.34 -18.70 -5.16
CA LEU A 61 -2.44 -17.77 -4.48
C LEU A 61 -0.99 -17.94 -4.96
N TYR A 62 -0.51 -19.19 -5.07
CA TYR A 62 0.82 -19.47 -5.58
C TYR A 62 1.00 -18.99 -7.04
N LEU A 63 0.01 -19.21 -7.90
CA LEU A 63 0.02 -18.72 -9.27
C LEU A 63 0.10 -17.19 -9.35
N TYR A 64 -0.69 -16.47 -8.53
CA TYR A 64 -0.67 -15.00 -8.48
C TYR A 64 0.71 -14.45 -8.12
N LEU A 65 1.43 -15.12 -7.21
CA LEU A 65 2.80 -14.73 -6.83
C LEU A 65 3.82 -15.01 -7.92
N GLN A 66 3.57 -16.00 -8.79
CA GLN A 66 4.51 -16.42 -9.84
C GLN A 66 4.32 -15.66 -11.16
N LEU A 67 3.12 -15.16 -11.43
CA LEU A 67 2.86 -14.37 -12.63
C LEU A 67 3.69 -13.08 -12.58
N PRO A 68 4.36 -12.71 -13.69
CA PRO A 68 5.08 -11.45 -13.77
C PRO A 68 4.06 -10.32 -13.63
N SER A 69 4.02 -9.72 -12.45
CA SER A 69 3.30 -8.48 -12.24
C SER A 69 3.91 -7.48 -13.21
N GLY A 70 3.12 -6.99 -14.18
CA GLY A 70 3.57 -5.96 -15.11
C GLY A 70 4.20 -4.78 -14.36
N PRO A 71 5.00 -3.93 -15.03
CA PRO A 71 5.66 -2.81 -14.36
C PRO A 71 4.58 -1.94 -13.71
N SER A 72 4.43 -2.07 -12.40
CA SER A 72 3.43 -1.33 -11.64
C SER A 72 3.72 0.15 -11.82
N ALA A 73 2.89 0.81 -12.61
CA ALA A 73 2.93 2.23 -12.82
C ALA A 73 2.48 2.91 -11.52
N GLY A 74 3.43 3.50 -10.79
CA GLY A 74 3.13 4.49 -9.78
C GLY A 74 3.81 4.28 -8.43
N GLU A 75 5.08 4.69 -8.38
CA GLU A 75 5.74 5.25 -7.20
C GLU A 75 6.36 4.31 -6.15
N LYS A 76 7.67 4.10 -6.37
CA LYS A 76 8.74 4.13 -5.35
C LYS A 76 8.76 2.96 -4.35
N SER A 77 9.55 1.95 -4.70
CA SER A 77 10.67 1.63 -3.83
C SER A 77 11.73 0.81 -4.54
N ASP A 78 12.96 1.33 -4.52
CA ASP A 78 14.22 0.59 -4.52
C ASP A 78 14.29 -0.40 -3.33
N ALA A 79 13.31 -1.29 -3.20
CA ALA A 79 13.28 -2.38 -2.24
C ALA A 79 14.01 -3.62 -2.80
N SER A 80 14.44 -3.58 -4.06
CA SER A 80 15.03 -4.71 -4.78
C SER A 80 16.49 -5.01 -4.43
N SER A 81 17.10 -4.31 -3.47
CA SER A 81 18.46 -4.62 -2.99
C SER A 81 18.64 -4.53 -1.47
N LEU A 82 17.54 -4.49 -0.70
CA LEU A 82 17.59 -4.60 0.75
C LEU A 82 17.07 -5.97 1.18
N ASN A 83 17.80 -6.66 2.06
CA ASN A 83 17.32 -7.89 2.65
C ASN A 83 15.99 -7.57 3.36
N MET A 84 14.92 -8.25 2.98
CA MET A 84 13.58 -8.05 3.56
C MET A 84 13.60 -8.17 5.09
N ALA A 85 14.45 -9.07 5.61
CA ALA A 85 14.68 -9.24 7.04
C ALA A 85 15.24 -7.97 7.73
N ASP A 86 16.23 -7.32 7.13
CA ASP A 86 16.86 -6.11 7.68
C ASP A 86 15.88 -4.93 7.67
N GLN A 87 15.04 -4.85 6.62
CA GLN A 87 13.98 -3.85 6.54
C GLN A 87 12.93 -4.07 7.63
N LEU A 88 12.45 -5.31 7.81
CA LEU A 88 11.49 -5.66 8.86
C LEU A 88 12.04 -5.39 10.26
N LEU A 89 13.30 -5.75 10.51
CA LEU A 89 13.97 -5.47 11.78
C LEU A 89 14.02 -3.97 12.06
N THR A 90 14.39 -3.18 11.06
CA THR A 90 14.44 -1.72 11.16
C THR A 90 13.07 -1.13 11.39
N CYS A 91 12.05 -1.63 10.67
CA CYS A 91 10.66 -1.20 10.85
C CYS A 91 10.16 -1.46 12.28
N ASN A 92 10.45 -2.64 12.82
CA ASN A 92 10.06 -3.01 14.18
C ASN A 92 10.74 -2.10 15.20
N TRP A 93 12.05 -1.86 15.05
CA TRP A 93 12.79 -0.96 15.94
C TRP A 93 12.22 0.46 15.92
N ILE A 94 11.96 1.01 14.73
CA ILE A 94 11.38 2.36 14.57
C ILE A 94 10.03 2.44 15.27
N ARG A 95 9.12 1.49 15.03
CA ARG A 95 7.79 1.48 15.65
C ARG A 95 7.82 1.27 17.16
N SER A 96 8.83 0.57 17.68
CA SER A 96 8.93 0.27 19.11
C SER A 96 9.76 1.30 19.89
N HIS A 97 10.53 2.16 19.23
CA HIS A 97 11.40 3.13 19.90
C HIS A 97 11.06 4.59 19.57
N LEU A 98 10.29 4.86 18.52
CA LEU A 98 9.96 6.23 18.09
C LEU A 98 8.45 6.42 18.03
N GLU A 99 7.98 7.58 18.49
CA GLU A 99 6.59 8.01 18.39
C GLU A 99 6.52 9.47 17.92
N GLU A 100 5.51 9.80 17.12
CA GLU A 100 5.28 11.17 16.64
C GLU A 100 4.83 12.09 17.77
N HIS A 101 5.49 13.24 17.94
CA HIS A 101 5.14 14.23 18.95
C HIS A 101 5.21 15.65 18.39
N ALA A 102 4.20 16.48 18.67
CA ALA A 102 4.08 17.81 18.08
C ALA A 102 5.12 18.81 18.62
N ASP A 103 5.53 18.64 19.87
CA ASP A 103 6.35 19.62 20.60
C ASP A 103 7.79 19.16 20.84
N THR A 104 8.12 17.92 20.47
CA THR A 104 9.44 17.32 20.72
C THR A 104 10.14 17.03 19.41
N CYS A 105 11.41 17.40 19.34
CA CYS A 105 12.24 17.23 18.17
C CYS A 105 13.48 16.40 18.53
N LEU A 106 13.71 15.29 17.82
CA LEU A 106 14.90 14.46 17.96
C LEU A 106 15.90 14.73 16.83
N PRO A 107 17.19 14.94 17.12
CA PRO A 107 18.21 15.07 16.09
C PRO A 107 18.29 13.81 15.23
N LYS A 108 18.21 13.95 13.90
CA LYS A 108 18.28 12.84 12.95
C LYS A 108 19.53 11.97 13.14
N GLN A 109 20.64 12.60 13.55
CA GLN A 109 21.89 11.90 13.83
C GLN A 109 21.76 11.00 15.07
N ASP A 110 21.18 11.51 16.16
CA ASP A 110 21.01 10.74 17.40
C ASP A 110 20.08 9.56 17.18
N VAL A 111 18.99 9.74 16.42
CA VAL A 111 18.08 8.64 16.05
C VAL A 111 18.80 7.53 15.30
N TYR A 112 19.64 7.89 14.33
CA TYR A 112 20.41 6.91 13.57
C TYR A 112 21.52 6.25 14.39
N GLU A 113 22.16 6.98 15.31
CA GLU A 113 23.19 6.44 16.20
C GLU A 113 22.60 5.44 17.19
N THR A 114 21.42 5.71 17.76
CA THR A 114 20.71 4.76 18.63
C THR A 114 20.31 3.49 17.86
N TYR A 115 19.83 3.64 16.62
CA TYR A 115 19.57 2.49 15.73
C TYR A 115 20.84 1.69 15.45
N LYS A 116 21.97 2.36 15.20
CA LYS A 116 23.25 1.70 14.96
C LYS A 116 23.68 0.84 16.15
N ARG A 117 23.58 1.37 17.38
CA ARG A 117 23.86 0.62 18.61
C ARG A 117 22.94 -0.60 18.76
N TYR A 118 21.66 -0.47 18.38
CA TYR A 118 20.73 -1.60 18.38
C TYR A 118 21.16 -2.69 17.39
N CYS A 119 21.61 -2.33 16.19
CA CYS A 119 22.16 -3.28 15.22
C CYS A 119 23.44 -3.95 15.72
N ASP A 120 24.35 -3.19 16.33
CA ASP A 120 25.61 -3.71 16.89
C ASP A 120 25.32 -4.74 18.00
N ASN A 121 24.33 -4.50 18.87
CA ASN A 121 23.90 -5.44 19.92
C ASN A 121 23.32 -6.75 19.36
N LEU A 122 22.71 -6.71 18.17
CA LEU A 122 22.18 -7.89 17.48
C LEU A 122 23.19 -8.54 16.53
N GLN A 123 24.43 -8.03 16.49
CA GLN A 123 25.47 -8.41 15.52
C GLN A 123 24.99 -8.30 14.06
N GLN A 124 24.04 -7.40 13.79
CA GLN A 124 23.50 -7.14 12.46
C GLN A 124 24.15 -5.90 11.86
N ARG A 125 24.26 -5.85 10.52
CA ARG A 125 24.74 -4.65 9.85
C ARG A 125 23.63 -3.60 9.82
N PRO A 126 23.88 -2.37 10.30
CA PRO A 126 22.90 -1.29 10.20
C PRO A 126 22.66 -0.94 8.74
N LEU A 127 21.41 -0.59 8.42
CA LEU A 127 21.08 -0.02 7.12
C LEU A 127 21.79 1.32 6.92
N SER A 128 22.03 1.70 5.66
CA SER A 128 22.57 3.03 5.34
C SER A 128 21.63 4.13 5.85
N ALA A 129 22.18 5.28 6.23
CA ALA A 129 21.39 6.44 6.69
C ALA A 129 20.32 6.88 5.67
N ALA A 130 20.54 6.64 4.38
CA ALA A 130 19.57 6.91 3.33
C ALA A 130 18.37 5.94 3.39
N ASN A 131 18.64 4.64 3.53
CA ASN A 131 17.62 3.60 3.59
C ASN A 131 16.84 3.66 4.91
N PHE A 132 17.54 3.89 6.02
CA PHE A 132 16.90 4.12 7.32
C PHE A 132 15.95 5.34 7.27
N GLY A 133 16.40 6.45 6.70
CA GLY A 133 15.56 7.65 6.52
C GLY A 133 14.41 7.46 5.53
N LYS A 134 14.49 6.47 4.63
CA LYS A 134 13.37 6.07 3.76
C LYS A 134 12.32 5.31 4.58
N ILE A 135 12.73 4.30 5.33
CA ILE A 135 11.83 3.52 6.19
C ILE A 135 11.14 4.40 7.24
N ILE A 136 11.85 5.37 7.85
CA ILE A 136 11.21 6.34 8.77
C ILE A 136 10.09 7.11 8.07
N ARG A 137 10.30 7.55 6.81
CA ARG A 137 9.28 8.28 6.05
C ARG A 137 8.10 7.40 5.63
N ASP A 138 8.36 6.12 5.41
CA ASP A 138 7.30 5.15 5.09
C ASP A 138 6.45 4.83 6.32
N ILE A 139 7.05 4.77 7.51
CA ILE A 139 6.33 4.52 8.78
C ILE A 139 5.62 5.78 9.27
N PHE A 140 6.25 6.94 9.10
CA PHE A 140 5.75 8.22 9.57
C PHE A 140 5.69 9.26 8.42
N PRO A 141 4.72 9.14 7.52
CA PRO A 141 4.63 10.00 6.33
C PRO A 141 4.37 11.47 6.65
N ASN A 142 3.79 11.77 7.81
CA ASN A 142 3.45 13.13 8.23
C ASN A 142 4.61 13.88 8.90
N ILE A 143 5.71 13.18 9.21
CA ILE A 143 6.82 13.78 9.93
C ILE A 143 7.55 14.79 9.06
N LYS A 144 7.73 15.98 9.62
CA LYS A 144 8.47 17.08 8.99
C LYS A 144 9.83 17.21 9.63
N ALA A 145 10.87 17.30 8.80
CA ALA A 145 12.20 17.67 9.26
C ALA A 145 12.22 19.19 9.51
N ARG A 146 12.64 19.61 10.71
CA ARG A 146 12.86 21.02 11.06
C ARG A 146 14.35 21.29 11.21
N ARG A 147 14.84 22.41 10.65
CA ARG A 147 16.21 22.89 10.90
C ARG A 147 16.22 23.69 12.20
N LEU A 148 17.14 23.40 13.11
CA LEU A 148 17.33 24.18 14.33
C LEU A 148 18.74 24.78 14.36
N GLY A 149 18.85 26.09 14.14
CA GLY A 149 20.10 26.81 14.27
C GLY A 149 20.02 28.28 13.85
N GLY A 150 20.53 29.17 14.70
CA GLY A 150 20.88 30.55 14.34
C GLY A 150 22.23 30.59 13.61
N ARG A 151 22.47 31.66 12.83
CA ARG A 151 23.73 31.88 12.10
C ARG A 151 24.94 31.67 13.03
N GLY A 152 25.76 30.64 12.75
CA GLY A 152 27.13 30.54 13.28
C GLY A 152 27.47 29.43 14.29
N GLN A 153 26.54 28.55 14.67
CA GLN A 153 26.81 27.50 15.69
C GLN A 153 26.63 26.03 15.21
N SER A 154 26.29 25.81 13.95
CA SER A 154 25.96 24.46 13.47
C SER A 154 27.20 23.67 13.06
N LYS A 155 27.84 22.97 14.01
CA LYS A 155 28.76 21.85 13.68
C LYS A 155 28.04 20.71 12.94
N TYR A 156 26.72 20.67 12.98
CA TYR A 156 25.90 19.70 12.26
C TYR A 156 24.63 20.40 11.73
N PRO A 157 24.21 20.15 10.47
CA PRO A 157 22.86 20.52 10.04
C PRO A 157 21.86 19.62 10.80
N SER A 158 21.43 20.09 11.96
CA SER A 158 20.45 19.49 12.86
C SER A 158 19.07 19.46 12.18
N LEU A 159 18.89 18.56 11.22
CA LEU A 159 17.56 18.09 10.87
C LEU A 159 17.04 17.36 12.10
N GLN A 160 16.07 17.96 12.77
CA GLN A 160 15.35 17.31 13.84
C GLN A 160 14.01 16.79 13.32
N TRP A 161 13.68 15.57 13.69
CA TRP A 161 12.39 14.94 13.41
C TRP A 161 11.46 15.18 14.58
N LEU A 162 10.17 15.43 14.30
CA LEU A 162 9.13 15.57 15.33
C LEU A 162 8.76 14.20 15.95
N LEU A 163 9.76 13.56 16.55
CA LEU A 163 9.70 12.25 17.17
C LEU A 163 10.12 12.36 18.64
N HIS A 164 9.71 11.38 19.44
CA HIS A 164 10.19 11.15 20.79
C HIS A 164 10.58 9.67 20.98
N PHE A 165 11.56 9.39 21.85
CA PHE A 165 11.95 8.04 22.20
C PHE A 165 10.98 7.46 23.24
N ILE A 166 10.25 6.40 22.89
CA ILE A 166 9.28 5.76 23.81
C ILE A 166 9.92 4.72 24.75
N GLN A 167 11.10 4.19 24.39
CA GLN A 167 11.86 3.30 25.26
C GLN A 167 12.98 4.11 25.93
N GLY A 168 12.91 4.22 27.27
CA GLY A 168 13.78 5.04 28.09
C GLY A 168 15.27 4.81 27.85
N HIS A 169 15.86 5.65 26.99
CA HIS A 169 17.25 6.00 27.13
C HIS A 169 17.29 7.07 28.22
N GLY A 170 17.65 6.64 29.44
CA GLY A 170 18.07 7.57 30.48
C GLY A 170 19.15 8.51 29.93
N ASP A 171 19.03 9.78 30.34
CA ASP A 171 19.95 10.89 30.12
C ASP A 171 20.16 11.37 28.67
N ILE A 172 19.34 12.35 28.29
CA ILE A 172 19.84 13.55 27.62
C ILE A 172 19.23 14.75 28.37
N ALA A 173 19.94 15.19 29.40
CA ALA A 173 19.84 16.53 29.96
C ALA A 173 20.63 17.53 29.09
#